data_AF-A0A543EIZ3-F1
#
_entry.id   AF-A0A543EIZ3-F1
#
_cell.length_a   1.000
_cell.length_b   1.000
_cell.length_c   1.000
_cell.angle_alpha   90.00
_cell.angle_beta   90.00
_cell.angle_gamma   90.00
#
_symmetry.space_group_name_H-M   'P 1'
#
loop_
_entity.id
_entity.type
_entity.pdbx_description
1 polymer ?
#
loop_
_entity_poly.entity_id
_entity_poly.type
_entity_poly.pdbx_seq_one_letter_code
_entity_poly.pdbx_strand_id
1 'polypeptide(L)' 'MKNVKAGQIWIAETSCGITATTTQDWTAQQATEWRERVEAINCKTPVYSGSDPKHLANNLN' A
#
# COMPACT_ATOMS: atom_id res chain seq x y z
N MET A 1 -33.86 -11.55 10.19
CA MET A 1 -32.44 -11.74 10.51
C MET A 1 -31.66 -11.02 9.44
N LYS A 2 -30.87 -9.99 9.78
CA LYS A 2 -30.04 -9.30 8.78
C LYS A 2 -28.89 -10.24 8.45
N ASN A 3 -28.91 -10.84 7.28
CA ASN A 3 -27.78 -11.59 6.73
C ASN A 3 -26.62 -10.60 6.51
N VAL A 4 -25.84 -10.34 7.56
CA VAL A 4 -24.48 -9.83 7.38
C VAL A 4 -23.68 -11.01 6.83
N LYS A 5 -23.70 -11.16 5.50
CA LYS A 5 -22.69 -11.95 4.81
C LYS A 5 -21.38 -11.34 5.30
N ALA A 6 -20.65 -12.02 6.17
CA ALA A 6 -19.32 -11.57 6.60
C ALA A 6 -18.46 -11.60 5.34
N GLY A 7 -18.52 -10.50 4.60
CA GLY A 7 -17.95 -10.35 3.27
C GLY A 7 -16.45 -10.53 3.38
N GLN A 8 -15.86 -11.07 2.33
CA GLN A 8 -14.41 -11.20 2.22
C GLN A 8 -13.75 -9.85 2.50
N ILE A 9 -12.87 -9.81 3.50
CA ILE A 9 -12.14 -8.61 3.88
C ILE A 9 -10.76 -8.70 3.26
N TRP A 10 -10.40 -7.69 2.49
CA TRP A 10 -9.07 -7.53 1.94
C TRP A 10 -8.29 -6.54 2.81
N ILE A 11 -7.07 -6.92 3.17
CA ILE A 11 -6.17 -6.13 4.00
C ILE A 11 -4.91 -5.85 3.17
N ALA A 12 -4.53 -4.58 3.12
CA ALA A 12 -3.28 -4.13 2.52
C ALA A 12 -2.41 -3.49 3.60
N GLU A 13 -1.34 -4.17 3.95
CA GLU A 13 -0.28 -3.65 4.80
C GLU A 13 0.83 -3.12 3.91
N THR A 14 1.15 -1.83 4.07
CA THR A 14 2.16 -1.17 3.27
C THR A 14 3.50 -1.15 3.99
N SER A 15 4.57 -0.99 3.23
CA SER A 15 5.95 -1.00 3.76
C SER A 15 6.24 0.19 4.69
N CYS A 16 5.48 1.28 4.56
CA CYS A 16 5.56 2.46 5.46
C CYS A 16 4.66 2.36 6.70
N GLY A 17 4.08 1.18 6.98
CA GLY A 17 3.33 0.93 8.21
C GLY A 17 1.88 1.42 8.17
N ILE A 18 1.31 1.60 6.98
CA ILE A 18 -0.11 1.96 6.81
C ILE A 18 -0.89 0.67 6.53
N THR A 19 -2.03 0.52 7.22
CA THR A 19 -2.96 -0.59 6.99
C THR A 19 -4.24 -0.04 6.38
N ALA A 20 -4.59 -0.53 5.19
CA ALA A 20 -5.89 -0.28 4.57
C ALA A 20 -6.73 -1.56 4.56
N THR A 21 -8.04 -1.42 4.75
CA THR A 21 -8.97 -2.56 4.72
C THR A 21 -10.18 -2.24 3.85
N THR A 22 -10.68 -3.23 3.12
CA THR A 22 -11.87 -3.08 2.28
C THR A 22 -12.69 -4.37 2.27
N THR A 23 -14.01 -4.23 2.20
CA THR A 23 -14.97 -5.33 2.14
C THR A 23 -15.58 -5.48 0.74
N GLN A 24 -14.91 -4.93 -0.27
CA GLN A 24 -15.37 -5.02 -1.65
C GLN A 24 -15.30 -6.47 -2.16
N ASP A 25 -16.34 -6.87 -2.88
CA ASP A 25 -16.43 -8.17 -3.53
C ASP A 25 -15.53 -8.15 -4.78
N TRP A 26 -14.25 -8.41 -4.55
CA TRP A 26 -13.21 -8.43 -5.57
C TRP A 26 -12.71 -9.84 -5.80
N THR A 27 -12.23 -10.06 -7.01
CA THR A 27 -11.37 -11.22 -7.30
C THR A 27 -10.01 -11.06 -6.63
N ALA A 28 -9.28 -12.17 -6.46
CA ALA A 28 -7.92 -12.15 -5.90
C ALA A 28 -6.96 -11.25 -6.70
N GLN A 29 -7.15 -11.16 -8.01
CA GLN A 29 -6.37 -10.29 -8.88
C GLN A 29 -6.62 -8.82 -8.57
N GLN A 30 -7.89 -8.41 -8.49
CA GLN A 30 -8.26 -7.02 -8.17
C GLN A 30 -7.79 -6.60 -6.77
N ALA A 31 -7.83 -7.51 -5.79
CA ALA A 31 -7.30 -7.25 -4.46
C ALA A 31 -5.78 -7.05 -4.46
N THR A 32 -5.06 -7.79 -5.31
CA THR A 32 -3.61 -7.62 -5.50
C THR A 32 -3.30 -6.26 -6.11
N GLU A 33 -3.98 -5.88 -7.19
CA GLU A 33 -3.82 -4.56 -7.82
C GLU A 33 -4.16 -3.42 -6.85
N TRP A 34 -5.21 -3.58 -6.04
CA TRP A 34 -5.55 -2.62 -5.00
C TRP A 34 -4.44 -2.50 -3.95
N ARG A 35 -3.88 -3.62 -3.45
CA ARG A 35 -2.79 -3.60 -2.48
C ARG A 35 -1.58 -2.83 -3.01
N GLU A 36 -1.22 -3.06 -4.27
CA GLU A 36 -0.12 -2.35 -4.94
C GLU A 36 -0.40 -0.84 -5.09
N ARG A 37 -1.63 -0.46 -5.39
CA ARG A 37 -2.04 0.96 -5.42
C ARG A 37 -2.01 1.59 -4.03
N VAL A 38 -2.45 0.87 -2.98
CA VAL A 38 -2.39 1.35 -1.60
C VAL A 38 -0.94 1.61 -1.20
N GLU A 39 -0.02 0.70 -1.53
CA GLU A 39 1.43 0.88 -1.35
C GLU A 39 1.92 2.14 -2.10
N ALA A 40 1.65 2.26 -3.40
CA ALA A 40 2.13 3.39 -4.20
C ALA A 40 1.58 4.76 -3.76
N ILE A 41 0.33 4.81 -3.29
CA ILE A 41 -0.32 6.05 -2.84
C ILE A 41 0.19 6.47 -1.46
N ASN A 42 0.26 5.53 -0.52
CA ASN A 42 0.55 5.83 0.89
C ASN A 42 2.04 5.85 1.18
N CYS A 43 2.78 4.96 0.54
CA CYS A 43 4.23 4.91 0.59
C CYS A 43 4.76 5.42 -0.73
N LYS A 44 4.64 6.74 -0.94
CA LYS A 44 5.47 7.41 -1.93
C LYS A 44 6.90 6.97 -1.65
N THR A 45 7.54 6.32 -2.61
CA THR A 45 9.00 6.24 -2.60
C THR A 45 9.47 7.66 -2.34
N PRO A 46 10.39 7.87 -1.38
CA PRO A 46 10.99 9.18 -1.23
C PRO A 46 11.72 9.46 -2.54
N VAL A 47 11.02 10.10 -3.48
CA VAL A 47 11.65 10.74 -4.62
C VAL A 47 12.35 11.90 -3.96
N TYR A 48 13.61 11.67 -3.59
CA TYR A 48 14.52 12.72 -3.22
C TYR A 48 14.75 13.55 -4.49
N SER A 49 13.78 14.37 -4.88
CA SER A 49 13.94 15.46 -5.85
C SER A 49 14.57 16.68 -5.17
N GLY A 50 15.48 16.43 -4.24
CA GLY A 50 16.41 17.43 -3.75
C GLY A 50 17.66 17.32 -4.60
N SER A 51 17.97 18.36 -5.38
CA SER A 51 19.33 18.67 -5.80
C SER A 51 20.16 19.05 -4.56
N ASP A 52 20.20 18.18 -3.56
CA ASP A 52 20.72 18.46 -2.24
C ASP A 52 21.74 17.37 -1.90
N PRO A 53 23.04 17.62 -2.15
CA PRO A 53 24.10 16.61 -2.15
C PRO A 53 24.39 15.98 -0.77
N LYS A 54 23.63 16.34 0.28
CA LYS A 54 23.87 15.84 1.65
C LYS A 54 23.26 14.48 1.98
N HIS A 55 22.36 13.92 1.16
CA HIS A 55 21.74 12.61 1.44
C HIS A 55 22.15 11.47 0.49
N LEU A 56 23.07 11.70 -0.47
CA LEU A 56 23.55 10.64 -1.38
C LEU A 56 24.54 9.65 -0.72
N ALA A 57 25.00 9.93 0.50
CA ALA A 57 26.16 9.25 1.10
C ALA A 57 25.83 7.96 1.89
N ASN A 58 24.71 7.27 1.63
CA ASN A 58 24.40 6.06 2.41
C ASN A 58 23.94 4.84 1.60
N ASN A 59 24.21 4.80 0.29
CA ASN A 59 23.97 3.61 -0.52
C ASN A 59 25.13 3.33 -1.49
N LEU A 60 26.35 3.30 -0.96
CA LEU A 60 27.52 2.70 -1.62
C LEU A 60 28.26 1.85 -0.60
N ASN A 61 28.00 0.54 -0.61
CA ASN A 61 29.01 -0.45 -0.26
C ASN A 61 29.17 -1.38 -1.45
#